data_AF-A0A0D6JSI6-F1
#
_entry.id   AF-A0A0D6JSI6-F1
#
_cell.length_a   1.000
_cell.length_b   1.000
_cell.length_c   1.000
_cell.angle_alpha   90.00
_cell.angle_beta   90.00
_cell.angle_gamma   90.00
#
_symmetry.space_group_name_H-M   'P 1'
#
loop_
_entity.id
_entity.type
_entity.pdbx_description
1 polymer ?
#
loop_
_entity_poly.entity_id
_entity_poly.type
_entity_poly.pdbx_seq_one_letter_code
_entity_poly.pdbx_strand_id
1 'polypeptide(L)'
;MRPAHSASLEFDYSTERRARVVERSVAVEEGEIDDARSGARVAREGRTVVVTVEAGDLVALRAGVNSWIRLVETAERVASAGSPLFESA
;
A
#
# COMPACT_ATOMS: atom_id res chain seq x y z
N MET A 1 10.14 13.93 15.94
CA MET A 1 9.89 15.01 14.96
C MET A 1 8.48 14.79 14.42
N ARG A 2 7.59 15.78 14.42
CA ARG A 2 6.31 15.63 13.68
C ARG A 2 6.66 15.66 12.19
N PRO A 3 6.18 14.73 11.36
CA PRO A 3 6.48 14.75 9.93
C PRO A 3 5.96 16.05 9.31
N ALA A 4 6.79 16.70 8.50
CA ALA A 4 6.45 17.97 7.87
C ALA A 4 5.57 17.77 6.63
N HIS A 5 5.60 16.58 6.05
CA HIS A 5 4.91 16.25 4.81
C HIS A 5 4.22 14.89 4.91
N SER A 6 3.06 14.78 4.24
CA SER A 6 2.27 13.55 4.20
C SER A 6 1.59 13.40 2.83
N ALA A 7 1.35 12.16 2.42
CA ALA A 7 0.55 11.79 1.25
C ALA A 7 -0.32 10.56 1.58
N SER A 8 -1.58 10.58 1.13
CA SER A 8 -2.48 9.43 1.16
C SER A 8 -2.58 8.82 -0.23
N LEU A 9 -2.37 7.51 -0.33
CA LEU A 9 -2.52 6.72 -1.54
C LEU A 9 -3.73 5.79 -1.36
N GLU A 10 -4.74 5.94 -2.19
CA GLU A 10 -5.99 5.16 -2.11
C GLU A 10 -6.12 4.25 -3.32
N PHE A 11 -6.31 2.96 -3.05
CA PHE A 11 -6.42 1.91 -4.06
C PHE A 11 -7.77 1.21 -3.92
N ASP A 12 -8.64 1.40 -4.91
CA ASP A 12 -9.96 0.80 -4.95
C ASP A 12 -9.96 -0.56 -5.65
N TYR A 13 -10.62 -1.53 -5.04
CA TYR A 13 -10.72 -2.89 -5.55
C TYR A 13 -12.15 -3.28 -5.92
N SER A 14 -12.28 -4.20 -6.89
CA SER A 14 -13.57 -4.75 -7.32
C SER A 14 -14.30 -5.49 -6.19
N THR A 15 -13.58 -6.08 -5.24
CA THR A 15 -14.15 -6.82 -4.11
C THR A 15 -13.39 -6.52 -2.82
N GLU A 16 -14.09 -6.60 -1.69
CA GLU A 16 -13.45 -6.50 -0.37
C GLU A 16 -12.44 -7.62 -0.14
N ARG A 17 -12.67 -8.79 -0.74
CA ARG A 17 -11.73 -9.91 -0.68
C ARG A 17 -10.40 -9.53 -1.30
N ARG A 18 -10.40 -8.90 -2.48
CA ARG A 18 -9.17 -8.44 -3.15
C ARG A 18 -8.47 -7.36 -2.32
N ALA A 19 -9.22 -6.36 -1.82
CA ALA A 19 -8.68 -5.34 -0.94
C ALA A 19 -7.98 -5.93 0.31
N ARG A 20 -8.62 -6.90 0.96
CA ARG A 20 -8.08 -7.59 2.14
C ARG A 20 -6.84 -8.44 1.84
N VAL A 21 -6.77 -9.05 0.65
CA VAL A 21 -5.57 -9.79 0.25
C VAL A 21 -4.41 -8.83 0.03
N VAL A 22 -4.64 -7.72 -0.68
CA VAL A 22 -3.58 -6.73 -0.93
C VAL A 22 -3.14 -6.06 0.37
N GLU A 23 -4.06 -5.58 1.20
CA GLU A 23 -3.71 -4.92 2.48
C GLU A 23 -2.86 -5.83 3.35
N ARG A 24 -3.28 -7.07 3.62
CA ARG A 24 -2.47 -7.98 4.46
C ARG A 24 -1.10 -8.30 3.87
N SER A 25 -0.96 -8.30 2.55
CA SER A 25 0.32 -8.54 1.89
C SER A 25 1.29 -7.38 2.05
N VAL A 26 0.81 -6.13 2.14
CA VAL A 26 1.67 -4.94 2.26
C VAL A 26 1.76 -4.41 3.69
N ALA A 27 0.81 -4.76 4.57
CA ALA A 27 0.83 -4.36 5.98
C ALA A 27 2.04 -4.93 6.74
N VAL A 28 2.60 -6.05 6.29
CA VAL A 28 3.83 -6.63 6.89
C VAL A 28 5.07 -5.77 6.65
N GLU A 29 5.01 -4.84 5.70
CA GLU A 29 6.12 -3.95 5.34
C GLU A 29 6.10 -2.64 6.16
N GLU A 30 5.05 -2.42 6.98
CA GLU A 30 5.05 -1.33 7.95
C GLU A 30 6.24 -1.46 8.91
N GLY A 31 7.03 -0.39 9.04
CA GLY A 31 8.21 -0.38 9.91
C GLY A 31 9.47 -1.02 9.31
N GLU A 32 9.35 -1.89 8.30
CA GLU A 32 10.51 -2.47 7.59
C GLU A 32 11.08 -1.50 6.55
N ILE A 33 10.23 -0.66 5.96
CA ILE A 33 10.60 0.33 4.94
C ILE A 33 10.83 1.71 5.55
N ASP A 34 10.55 1.86 6.83
CA ASP A 34 10.76 3.09 7.56
C ASP A 34 12.27 3.33 7.72
N ASP A 35 12.76 4.44 7.18
CA ASP A 35 14.08 4.98 7.51
C ASP A 35 13.89 6.14 8.50
N ALA A 36 14.98 6.66 9.08
CA ALA A 36 14.97 7.78 10.02
C ALA A 36 14.20 9.03 9.54
N ARG A 37 13.85 9.11 8.25
CA ARG A 37 13.25 10.28 7.59
C ARG A 37 11.85 10.04 7.01
N SER A 38 11.34 8.82 6.96
CA SER A 38 10.00 8.51 6.45
C SER A 38 9.41 7.28 7.11
N GLY A 39 8.10 7.32 7.36
CA GLY A 39 7.33 6.15 7.77
C GLY A 39 6.03 6.01 7.01
N ALA A 40 5.35 4.88 7.18
CA ALA A 40 4.03 4.69 6.58
C ALA A 40 3.09 3.84 7.42
N ARG A 41 1.80 3.99 7.14
CA ARG A 41 0.71 3.17 7.70
C ARG A 41 -0.21 2.70 6.59
N VAL A 42 -0.65 1.46 6.69
CA VAL A 42 -1.60 0.80 5.82
C VAL A 42 -2.90 0.61 6.59
N ALA A 43 -4.01 0.95 5.95
CA ALA A 43 -5.35 0.69 6.44
C ALA A 43 -6.22 0.14 5.30
N ARG A 44 -7.36 -0.46 5.65
CA ARG A 44 -8.38 -0.87 4.68
C ARG A 44 -9.76 -0.43 5.12
N GLU A 45 -10.46 0.23 4.21
CA GLU A 45 -11.83 0.68 4.36
C GLU A 45 -12.72 -0.05 3.34
N GLY A 46 -13.32 -1.17 3.75
CA GLY A 46 -14.13 -1.99 2.84
C GLY A 46 -13.35 -2.48 1.62
N ARG A 47 -13.59 -1.85 0.46
CA ARG A 47 -12.94 -2.18 -0.82
C ARG A 47 -11.71 -1.33 -1.14
N THR A 48 -11.33 -0.42 -0.26
CA THR A 48 -10.23 0.53 -0.49
C THR A 48 -9.09 0.21 0.45
N VAL A 49 -7.87 0.16 -0.07
CA VAL A 49 -6.64 0.13 0.74
C VAL A 49 -6.03 1.51 0.74
N VAL A 50 -5.69 2.02 1.92
CA VAL A 50 -5.15 3.35 2.13
C VAL A 50 -3.74 3.22 2.68
N VAL A 51 -2.76 3.82 2.00
CA VAL A 51 -1.39 3.93 2.49
C VAL A 51 -1.09 5.39 2.77
N THR A 52 -0.87 5.72 4.05
CA THR A 52 -0.45 7.05 4.47
C THR A 52 1.06 7.06 4.62
N VAL A 53 1.75 7.85 3.80
CA VAL A 53 3.21 8.04 3.88
C VAL A 53 3.49 9.38 4.55
N GLU A 54 4.35 9.37 5.55
CA GLU A 54 4.77 10.55 6.30
C GLU A 54 6.29 10.72 6.19
N ALA A 55 6.78 11.95 5.99
CA ALA A 55 8.20 12.21 5.85
C ALA A 55 8.65 13.58 6.39
N GLY A 56 9.94 13.68 6.71
CA GLY A 56 10.58 14.91 7.15
C GLY A 56 10.89 15.90 6.01
N ASP A 57 10.98 15.42 4.77
CA ASP A 57 11.27 16.23 3.58
C ASP A 57 10.59 15.65 2.32
N LEU A 58 10.46 16.45 1.26
CA LEU A 58 9.77 16.05 0.02
C LEU A 58 10.52 14.96 -0.78
N VAL A 59 11.84 14.85 -0.63
CA VAL A 59 12.63 13.81 -1.31
C VAL A 59 12.35 12.45 -0.68
N ALA A 60 12.32 12.40 0.65
CA ALA A 60 11.92 11.23 1.42
C ALA A 60 10.45 10.87 1.15
N LEU A 61 9.54 11.85 1.08
CA LEU A 61 8.14 11.60 0.72
C LEU A 61 8.02 10.95 -0.66
N ARG A 62 8.69 11.51 -1.68
CA ARG A 62 8.69 10.96 -3.04
C ARG A 62 9.26 9.55 -3.09
N ALA A 63 10.34 9.29 -2.34
CA ALA A 63 10.94 7.97 -2.26
C ALA A 63 9.94 6.97 -1.63
N GLY A 64 9.36 7.32 -0.48
CA GLY A 64 8.36 6.51 0.22
C GLY A 64 7.14 6.20 -0.66
N VAL A 65 6.52 7.21 -1.27
CA VAL A 65 5.38 7.04 -2.19
C VAL A 65 5.71 6.06 -3.31
N ASN A 66 6.86 6.21 -3.97
CA ASN A 66 7.25 5.30 -5.05
C ASN A 66 7.49 3.87 -4.58
N SER A 67 8.03 3.67 -3.37
CA SER A 67 8.21 2.34 -2.79
C SER A 67 6.86 1.68 -2.51
N TRP A 68 5.95 2.38 -1.84
CA TRP A 68 4.62 1.85 -1.51
C TRP A 68 3.77 1.56 -2.74
N ILE A 69 3.80 2.39 -3.77
CA ILE A 69 3.13 2.10 -5.06
C ILE A 69 3.62 0.77 -5.64
N ARG A 70 4.95 0.54 -5.65
CA ARG A 70 5.53 -0.70 -6.21
C ARG A 70 5.18 -1.94 -5.39
N LEU A 71 5.11 -1.83 -4.07
CA LEU A 71 4.69 -2.94 -3.20
C LEU A 71 3.23 -3.30 -3.45
N VAL A 72 2.34 -2.31 -3.47
CA VAL A 72 0.91 -2.50 -3.76
C VAL A 72 0.74 -3.13 -5.15
N GLU A 73 1.42 -2.59 -6.17
CA GLU A 73 1.41 -3.15 -7.52
C GLU A 73 1.89 -4.61 -7.55
N THR A 74 2.92 -4.95 -6.78
CA THR A 74 3.43 -6.33 -6.67
C THR A 74 2.40 -7.24 -6.01
N ALA A 75 1.82 -6.82 -4.89
CA ALA A 75 0.78 -7.56 -4.18
C ALA A 75 -0.45 -7.80 -5.08
N GLU A 76 -0.85 -6.79 -5.87
CA GLU A 76 -1.95 -6.89 -6.82
C GLU A 76 -1.69 -7.91 -7.93
N ARG A 77 -0.48 -7.90 -8.49
CA ARG A 77 -0.07 -8.86 -9.54
C ARG A 77 -0.06 -10.29 -9.00
N VAL A 78 0.50 -10.51 -7.82
CA VAL A 78 0.53 -11.83 -7.17
C VAL A 78 -0.88 -12.30 -6.81
N ALA A 79 -1.72 -11.42 -6.27
CA ALA A 79 -3.11 -11.73 -5.96
C ALA A 79 -3.93 -12.11 -7.21
N SER A 80 -3.68 -11.46 -8.34
CA SER A 80 -4.28 -11.83 -9.62
C SER A 80 -3.79 -13.19 -10.12
N ALA A 81 -2.48 -13.45 -10.06
CA ALA A 81 -1.91 -14.73 -10.50
C ALA A 81 -2.37 -15.92 -9.64
N GLY A 82 -2.56 -15.71 -8.33
CA GLY A 82 -3.05 -16.73 -7.40
C GLY A 82 -4.57 -16.85 -7.34
N SER A 83 -5.32 -16.02 -8.06
CA SER A 83 -6.78 -16.15 -8.13
C SER A 83 -7.14 -17.30 -9.08
N PRO A 84 -7.99 -18.25 -8.66
CA PRO A 84 -8.42 -19.32 -9.55
C PRO A 84 -9.11 -18.70 -10.79
N LEU A 85 -8.78 -19.23 -11.98
CA LEU A 85 -9.49 -18.93 -13.22
C LEU A 85 -10.91 -19.52 -13.15
N PHE A 86 -11.84 -18.87 -12.44
CA PHE A 86 -13.25 -19.20 -12.52
C PHE A 86 -14.05 -17.92 -12.78
N GLU A 87 -14.26 -17.61 -14.05
CA GLU A 87 -15.58 -17.30 -14.64
C GLU A 87 -15.42 -16.88 -16.12
N SER A 88 -15.70 -17.81 -17.02
CA SER A 88 -16.32 -17.58 -18.33
C SER A 88 -16.85 -18.94 -18.79
N ALA A 89 -18.10 -19.23 -18.39
CA ALA A 89 -18.95 -20.23 -19.02
C ALA A 89 -20.06 -19.48 -19.75
#